data_AF-A0A7J8TCY9-F1
#
_entry.id   AF-A0A7J8TCY9-F1
#
_cell.length_a   1.000
_cell.length_b   1.000
_cell.length_c   1.000
_cell.angle_alpha   90.00
_cell.angle_beta   90.00
_cell.angle_gamma   90.00
#
_symmetry.space_group_name_H-M   'P 1'
#
loop_
_entity.id
_entity.type
_entity.pdbx_description
1 polymer ?
#
loop_
_entity_poly.entity_id
_entity_poly.type
_entity_poly.pdbx_seq_one_letter_code
_entity_poly.pdbx_strand_id
1 'polypeptide(L)' 'MEITIKESTIVRPAEGTPKRSLWNSNLDIVMAKYHLPTIYNYKPNGSSDFFDTGRLKVALSKILVPFYPIAGRL' A
#
# COMPACT_ATOMS: atom_id res chain seq x y z
N MET A 1 -14.57 -0.94 -21.94
CA MET A 1 -13.47 -0.10 -21.44
C MET A 1 -12.23 -0.96 -21.43
N GLU A 2 -11.20 -0.57 -22.17
CA GLU A 2 -9.94 -1.29 -22.22
C GLU A 2 -8.99 -0.72 -21.14
N ILE A 3 -8.38 -1.58 -20.34
CA ILE A 3 -7.44 -1.20 -19.28
C ILE A 3 -6.16 -2.00 -19.49
N THR A 4 -5.04 -1.32 -19.63
CA THR A 4 -3.72 -1.94 -19.80
C THR A 4 -2.83 -1.59 -18.61
N ILE A 5 -2.23 -2.61 -17.99
CA ILE A 5 -1.25 -2.42 -16.91
C ILE A 5 0.07 -1.95 -17.54
N LYS A 6 0.51 -0.73 -17.18
CA LYS A 6 1.79 -0.19 -17.65
C LYS A 6 2.98 -0.65 -16.80
N GLU A 7 2.77 -0.82 -15.50
CA GLU A 7 3.82 -1.15 -14.54
C GLU A 7 3.24 -1.88 -13.32
N SER A 8 4.02 -2.76 -12.70
CA SER A 8 3.76 -3.35 -11.39
C SER A 8 5.07 -3.37 -10.60
N THR A 9 5.03 -2.98 -9.32
CA THR A 9 6.24 -2.86 -8.50
C THR A 9 5.95 -3.27 -7.05
N ILE A 10 6.86 -4.02 -6.43
CA ILE A 10 6.84 -4.25 -4.98
C ILE A 10 7.54 -3.07 -4.29
N VAL A 11 6.78 -2.28 -3.54
CA VAL A 11 7.31 -1.17 -2.73
C VAL A 11 7.68 -1.69 -1.33
N ARG A 12 8.91 -1.46 -0.89
CA ARG A 12 9.42 -1.85 0.43
C ARG A 12 9.48 -0.63 1.36
N PRO A 13 9.47 -0.83 2.70
CA PRO A 13 9.75 0.25 3.64
C PRO A 13 11.06 0.95 3.29
N ALA A 14 11.10 2.28 3.45
CA ALA A 14 12.26 3.09 3.10
C ALA A 14 13.49 2.79 3.99
N GLU A 15 13.24 2.29 5.20
CA GLU A 15 14.24 2.03 6.23
C GLU A 15 14.03 0.63 6.82
N GLY A 16 14.99 0.17 7.62
CA GLY A 16 14.87 -1.10 8.33
C GLY A 16 13.71 -1.07 9.34
N THR A 17 12.88 -2.11 9.33
CA THR A 17 11.76 -2.27 10.26
C THR A 17 11.94 -3.49 11.17
N PRO A 18 11.27 -3.54 12.34
CA PRO A 18 11.36 -4.70 13.23
C PRO A 18 10.98 -6.01 12.54
N LYS A 19 11.86 -7.01 12.62
CA LYS A 19 11.62 -8.36 12.10
C LYS A 19 11.06 -9.25 13.20
N ARG A 20 9.74 -9.32 13.29
CA ARG A 20 9.04 -10.11 14.32
C ARG A 20 7.71 -10.64 13.79
N SER A 21 7.26 -11.75 14.35
CA SER A 21 5.87 -12.17 14.23
C SER A 21 4.98 -11.28 15.09
N LEU A 22 3.80 -10.96 14.59
CA LEU A 22 2.78 -10.23 15.33
C LEU A 22 1.65 -11.19 15.65
N TRP A 23 1.27 -11.24 16.93
CA TRP A 23 0.15 -12.05 17.37
C TRP A 23 -1.15 -11.34 17.02
N ASN A 24 -2.07 -12.08 16.41
CA ASN A 24 -3.41 -11.61 16.06
C ASN A 24 -4.38 -12.03 17.17
N SER A 25 -5.27 -11.11 17.56
CA SER A 25 -6.35 -11.44 18.49
C SER A 25 -7.42 -12.29 17.80
N ASN A 26 -8.31 -12.88 18.61
CA ASN A 26 -9.46 -13.62 18.08
C ASN A 26 -10.31 -12.76 17.13
N LEU A 27 -10.43 -11.45 17.40
CA LEU A 27 -11.19 -10.54 16.55
C LEU A 27 -10.51 -10.30 15.20
N ASP A 28 -9.17 -10.20 15.19
CA ASP A 28 -8.39 -10.03 13.96
C ASP A 28 -8.48 -11.25 13.04
N ILE A 29 -8.65 -12.46 13.60
CA ILE A 29 -8.80 -13.71 12.85
C ILE A 29 -10.20 -13.87 12.24
N VAL A 30 -11.23 -13.33 12.90
CA VAL A 30 -12.63 -13.40 12.44
C VAL A 30 -12.88 -12.48 11.24
N MET A 31 -12.07 -11.44 11.07
CA MET A 31 -12.15 -10.52 9.93
C MET A 31 -11.92 -11.24 8.59
N ALA A 32 -12.44 -10.63 7.51
CA ALA A 32 -12.42 -11.21 6.18
C ALA A 32 -10.99 -11.61 5.74
N LYS A 33 -10.84 -12.87 5.29
CA LYS A 33 -9.57 -13.44 4.80
C LYS A 33 -9.15 -12.91 3.41
N TYR A 34 -9.88 -11.95 2.85
CA TYR A 34 -9.67 -11.41 1.51
C TYR A 34 -9.40 -9.92 1.57
N HIS A 35 -8.75 -9.40 0.53
CA HIS A 35 -8.49 -7.96 0.43
C HIS A 35 -9.83 -7.23 0.25
N LEU A 36 -10.06 -6.17 1.03
CA LEU A 36 -11.25 -5.32 0.89
C LEU A 36 -11.04 -4.35 -0.28
N PRO A 37 -11.72 -4.54 -1.42
CA PRO A 37 -11.52 -3.67 -2.57
C PRO A 37 -12.25 -2.34 -2.32
N THR A 38 -11.51 -1.23 -2.29
CA THR A 38 -12.07 0.12 -2.26
C THR A 38 -11.52 0.92 -3.44
N ILE A 39 -12.40 1.65 -4.15
CA ILE A 39 -12.03 2.45 -5.31
C ILE A 39 -12.21 3.93 -4.97
N TYR A 40 -11.14 4.72 -5.12
CA TYR A 40 -11.16 6.17 -4.95
C TYR A 40 -11.02 6.84 -6.33
N ASN A 41 -11.91 7.78 -6.63
CA ASN A 41 -11.90 8.54 -7.88
C ASN A 41 -11.55 10.00 -7.61
N TYR A 42 -10.65 10.56 -8.42
CA TYR A 42 -10.18 11.94 -8.28
C TYR A 42 -10.31 12.66 -9.63
N LYS A 43 -10.73 13.92 -9.60
CA LYS A 43 -10.73 14.78 -10.80
C LYS A 43 -9.33 15.36 -11.02
N PRO A 44 -8.86 15.52 -12.27
CA PRO A 44 -7.61 16.22 -12.57
C PRO A 44 -7.63 17.62 -11.97
N ASN A 45 -6.51 18.03 -11.37
CA ASN A 45 -6.37 19.34 -10.73
C ASN A 45 -5.65 20.38 -11.62
N GLY A 46 -5.32 20.03 -12.86
CA GLY A 46 -4.58 20.91 -13.79
C GLY A 46 -3.06 20.89 -13.62
N SER A 47 -2.52 20.17 -12.62
CA SER A 47 -1.07 20.04 -12.44
C SER A 47 -0.46 19.02 -13.38
N SER A 48 0.76 19.27 -13.85
CA SER A 48 1.53 18.34 -14.69
C SER A 48 2.02 17.10 -13.93
N ASP A 49 2.06 17.17 -12.59
CA ASP A 49 2.48 16.09 -11.70
C ASP A 49 1.30 15.38 -11.00
N PHE A 50 0.07 15.57 -11.50
CA PHE A 50 -1.12 14.92 -10.97
C PHE A 50 -0.95 13.39 -10.99
N PHE A 51 -0.94 12.77 -9.80
CA PHE A 51 -0.68 11.32 -9.62
C PHE A 51 0.69 10.85 -10.15
N ASP A 52 1.75 11.64 -9.97
CA ASP A 52 3.13 11.19 -10.18
C ASP A 52 3.41 9.88 -9.40
N THR A 53 3.59 8.79 -10.16
CA THR A 53 3.76 7.44 -9.60
C THR A 53 5.06 7.29 -8.81
N GLY A 54 6.11 8.05 -9.16
CA GLY A 54 7.37 8.09 -8.43
C GLY A 54 7.18 8.68 -7.03
N ARG A 55 6.48 9.81 -6.95
CA ARG A 55 6.14 10.44 -5.65
C ARG A 55 5.25 9.54 -4.79
N LEU A 56 4.26 8.89 -5.39
CA LEU A 56 3.39 7.95 -4.67
C LEU A 56 4.16 6.76 -4.12
N LYS A 57 5.08 6.16 -4.90
CA LYS A 57 5.94 5.06 -4.44
C LYS A 57 6.86 5.49 -3.29
N VAL A 58 7.47 6.67 -3.37
CA VAL A 58 8.33 7.22 -2.30
C VAL A 58 7.51 7.48 -1.03
N ALA A 59 6.32 8.08 -1.15
CA ALA A 59 5.43 8.31 -0.02
C ALA A 59 4.99 7.00 0.64
N LEU A 60 4.61 6.00 -0.16
CA LEU A 60 4.25 4.67 0.32
C LEU A 60 5.43 3.99 1.04
N SER A 61 6.63 4.05 0.46
CA SER A 61 7.85 3.49 1.08
C SER A 61 8.13 4.11 2.46
N LYS A 62 7.94 5.43 2.60
CA LYS A 62 8.13 6.14 3.89
C LYS A 62 7.06 5.75 4.92
N ILE A 63 5.78 5.72 4.55
CA ILE A 63 4.71 5.43 5.51
C ILE A 63 4.71 3.96 5.97
N LEU A 64 5.24 3.05 5.15
CA LEU A 64 5.44 1.65 5.53
C LEU A 64 6.49 1.46 6.64
N VAL A 65 7.27 2.47 7.02
CA VAL A 65 8.21 2.38 8.15
C VAL A 65 7.46 2.31 9.49
N PRO A 66 6.63 3.31 9.87
CA PRO A 66 5.81 3.21 11.08
C PRO A 66 4.68 2.17 10.96
N PHE A 67 4.15 1.94 9.74
CA PHE A 67 3.13 0.92 9.46
C PHE A 67 3.71 -0.39 8.91
N TYR A 68 4.88 -0.80 9.41
CA TYR A 68 5.61 -1.98 8.95
C TYR A 68 4.82 -3.30 8.90
N PRO A 69 3.78 -3.56 9.73
CA PRO A 69 3.00 -4.80 9.62
C PRO A 69 2.35 -4.97 8.24
N ILE A 70 2.00 -3.87 7.56
CA ILE A 70 1.37 -3.87 6.24
C ILE A 70 2.33 -4.38 5.14
N ALA A 71 3.64 -4.22 5.33
CA ALA A 71 4.66 -4.77 4.43
C ALA A 71 4.95 -6.26 4.68
N GLY A 72 4.31 -6.88 5.68
CA GLY A 72 4.53 -8.25 6.12
C GLY A 72 3.84 -9.32 5.27
N ARG A 73 3.72 -10.53 5.84
CA ARG A 73 3.03 -11.70 5.28
C ARG A 73 2.30 -12.44 6.40
N LEU A 74 1.23 -13.17 6.04
CA LEU A 74 0.50 -14.08 6.92
C LEU A 74 1.18 -15.45 6.96
#